data_AF-A0A7X9PK22-F1
#
_entry.id   AF-A0A7X9PK22-F1
#
_cell.length_a   1.000
_cell.length_b   1.000
_cell.length_c   1.000
_cell.angle_alpha   90.00
_cell.angle_beta   90.00
_cell.angle_gamma   90.00
#
_symmetry.space_group_name_H-M   'P 1'
#
loop_
_entity.id
_entity.type
_entity.pdbx_description
1 polymer ?
#
loop_
_entity_poly.entity_id
_entity_poly.type
_entity_poly.pdbx_seq_one_letter_code
_entity_poly.pdbx_strand_id
1 'polypeptide(L)'
;MKRTFIIGSEWLYYKIYSGPKTADRVLTEVIKPVTEILLDENIIDSWFFIRYADPKQHIRVRFHHKESHLQIRTIQLIHELLMPFIDTGMIWKVLTDTYNREIERYGKSLIEPTEQFLFFYDSMMVVNILDQIEGDEGEKLRWMIGLRAVNEMLEIFRFNDIEKSNFIQKLRDGFGEEFGMNKDLKSQLSDKYRNEKKSIESIMDKNNDTNSEYAPLI
;
A
#
# COMPACT_ATOMS: atom_id res chain seq x y z
N MET A 1 -17.43 4.33 19.90
CA MET A 1 -16.27 4.07 19.02
C MET A 1 -15.42 5.31 18.97
N LYS A 2 -14.15 5.19 19.40
CA LYS A 2 -13.19 6.30 19.43
C LYS A 2 -12.86 6.70 17.99
N ARG A 3 -12.83 8.01 17.72
CA ARG A 3 -12.62 8.58 16.37
C ARG A 3 -11.22 9.12 16.18
N THR A 4 -10.68 9.70 17.24
CA THR A 4 -9.47 10.50 17.23
C THR A 4 -8.45 9.84 18.14
N PHE A 5 -7.28 9.57 17.60
CA PHE A 5 -6.17 8.94 18.29
C PHE A 5 -4.94 9.84 18.16
N ILE A 6 -4.44 10.29 19.31
CA ILE A 6 -3.19 11.04 19.40
C ILE A 6 -2.07 10.10 19.88
N ILE A 7 -0.81 10.53 19.76
CA ILE A 7 0.33 9.81 20.34
C ILE A 7 0.07 9.45 21.82
N GLY A 8 0.44 8.23 22.22
CA GLY A 8 0.10 7.65 23.53
C GLY A 8 -1.28 6.98 23.61
N SER A 9 -2.08 6.99 22.53
CA SER A 9 -3.25 6.12 22.38
C SER A 9 -2.85 4.74 21.83
N GLU A 10 -3.80 3.95 21.35
CA GLU A 10 -3.58 2.65 20.70
C GLU A 10 -2.98 2.81 19.30
N TRP A 11 -3.11 3.98 18.66
CA TRP A 11 -2.52 4.26 17.36
C TRP A 11 -1.33 5.22 17.45
N LEU A 12 -0.23 4.86 16.77
CA LEU A 12 0.90 5.75 16.49
C LEU A 12 0.93 6.05 14.99
N TYR A 13 0.90 7.34 14.63
CA TYR A 13 0.80 7.78 13.25
C TYR A 13 1.97 8.70 12.87
N TYR A 14 2.75 8.27 11.89
CA TYR A 14 3.83 9.06 11.29
C TYR A 14 3.50 9.57 9.90
N LYS A 15 3.96 10.79 9.61
CA LYS A 15 4.14 11.33 8.26
C LYS A 15 5.63 11.47 7.97
N ILE A 16 6.12 10.74 6.98
CA ILE A 16 7.54 10.69 6.59
C ILE A 16 7.67 11.31 5.20
N TYR A 17 8.23 12.51 5.11
CA TYR A 17 8.35 13.27 3.88
C TYR A 17 9.67 12.96 3.16
N SER A 18 9.54 12.46 1.93
CA SER A 18 10.66 12.02 1.08
C SER A 18 10.27 12.09 -0.41
N GLY A 19 11.24 11.91 -1.31
CA GLY A 19 10.98 11.76 -2.75
C GLY A 19 10.36 10.40 -3.08
N PRO A 20 9.77 10.20 -4.29
CA PRO A 20 9.03 8.97 -4.60
C PRO A 20 9.92 7.72 -4.57
N LYS A 21 11.15 7.82 -5.10
CA LYS A 21 12.12 6.70 -5.06
C LYS A 21 12.56 6.37 -3.64
N THR A 22 12.77 7.41 -2.82
CA THR A 22 13.11 7.23 -1.40
C THR A 22 11.95 6.63 -0.62
N ALA A 23 10.70 6.91 -1.00
CA ALA A 23 9.53 6.32 -0.34
C ALA A 23 9.54 4.78 -0.43
N ASP A 24 9.88 4.20 -1.59
CA ASP A 24 10.01 2.75 -1.75
C ASP A 24 11.06 2.19 -0.78
N ARG A 25 12.25 2.83 -0.74
CA ARG A 25 13.33 2.46 0.17
C ARG A 25 12.94 2.59 1.65
N VAL A 26 12.18 3.62 2.02
CA VAL A 26 11.68 3.77 3.40
C VAL A 26 10.71 2.64 3.73
N LEU A 27 9.87 2.20 2.79
CA LEU A 27 8.97 1.08 3.04
C LEU A 27 9.72 -0.24 3.24
N THR A 28 10.74 -0.51 2.42
CA THR A 28 11.46 -1.80 2.43
C THR A 28 12.61 -1.85 3.43
N GLU A 29 13.41 -0.79 3.56
CA GLU A 29 14.60 -0.73 4.43
C GLU A 29 14.28 -0.26 5.86
N VAL A 30 13.09 0.34 6.09
CA VAL A 30 12.69 0.85 7.42
C VAL A 30 11.39 0.23 7.90
N ILE A 31 10.27 0.50 7.21
CA ILE A 31 8.95 0.11 7.71
C ILE A 31 8.83 -1.42 7.79
N LYS A 32 9.28 -2.16 6.78
CA LYS A 32 9.26 -3.62 6.78
C LYS A 32 10.01 -4.21 8.00
N PRO A 33 11.32 -3.99 8.19
CA PRO A 33 12.03 -4.49 9.37
C PRO A 33 11.39 -4.10 10.70
N VAL A 34 10.96 -2.83 10.84
CA VAL A 34 10.29 -2.38 12.07
C VAL A 34 9.02 -3.18 12.30
N THR A 35 8.17 -3.34 11.30
CA THR A 35 6.89 -4.03 11.47
C THR A 35 7.06 -5.52 11.74
N GLU A 36 8.03 -6.18 11.11
CA GLU A 36 8.36 -7.58 11.36
C GLU A 36 8.80 -7.79 12.82
N ILE A 37 9.72 -6.96 13.32
CA ILE A 37 10.17 -7.00 14.72
C ILE A 37 8.99 -6.76 15.67
N LEU A 38 8.18 -5.73 15.43
CA LEU A 38 7.08 -5.38 16.32
C LEU A 38 5.95 -6.41 16.33
N LEU A 39 5.72 -7.10 15.22
CA LEU A 39 4.75 -8.19 15.12
C LEU A 39 5.27 -9.44 15.87
N ASP A 40 6.54 -9.79 15.70
CA ASP A 40 7.18 -10.92 16.40
C ASP A 40 7.25 -10.69 17.92
N GLU A 41 7.62 -9.47 18.33
CA GLU A 41 7.61 -9.04 19.74
C GLU A 41 6.17 -8.85 20.30
N ASN A 42 5.14 -9.07 19.48
CA ASN A 42 3.73 -8.96 19.86
C ASN A 42 3.33 -7.56 20.38
N ILE A 43 4.00 -6.51 19.90
CA ILE A 43 3.82 -5.11 20.30
C ILE A 43 2.68 -4.46 19.53
N ILE A 44 2.61 -4.74 18.24
CA ILE A 44 1.53 -4.31 17.35
C ILE A 44 0.72 -5.54 16.93
N ASP A 45 -0.56 -5.34 16.59
CA ASP A 45 -1.40 -6.37 15.96
C ASP A 45 -1.67 -6.10 14.48
N SER A 46 -1.52 -4.84 14.07
CA SER A 46 -1.79 -4.38 12.72
C SER A 46 -1.06 -3.07 12.47
N TRP A 47 -0.76 -2.81 11.21
CA TRP A 47 -0.21 -1.56 10.75
C TRP A 47 -0.64 -1.35 9.31
N PHE A 48 -0.63 -0.12 8.83
CA PHE A 48 -0.84 0.12 7.41
C PHE A 48 -0.18 1.43 6.98
N PHE A 49 0.04 1.56 5.67
CA PHE A 49 0.53 2.81 5.11
C PHE A 49 -0.34 3.28 3.93
N ILE A 50 -0.25 4.58 3.66
CA ILE A 50 -0.71 5.16 2.41
C ILE A 50 0.35 6.14 1.89
N ARG A 51 0.42 6.28 0.56
CA ARG A 51 1.18 7.35 -0.09
C ARG A 51 0.30 8.57 -0.24
N TYR A 52 0.82 9.75 0.06
CA TYR A 52 0.07 11.00 -0.04
C TYR A 52 0.94 12.12 -0.60
N ALA A 53 0.31 13.10 -1.23
CA ALA A 53 0.98 14.23 -1.86
C ALA A 53 0.25 15.54 -1.54
N ASP A 54 0.31 15.96 -0.28
CA ASP A 54 -0.23 17.25 0.16
C ASP A 54 0.40 17.67 1.52
N PRO A 55 1.13 18.79 1.59
CA PRO A 55 1.53 19.69 0.49
C PRO A 55 2.70 19.14 -0.34
N LYS A 56 3.37 18.09 0.14
CA LYS A 56 4.48 17.41 -0.53
C LYS A 56 4.31 15.90 -0.41
N GLN A 57 5.04 15.15 -1.22
CA GLN A 57 5.04 13.69 -1.16
C GLN A 57 5.53 13.19 0.21
N HIS A 58 4.80 12.22 0.75
CA HIS A 58 5.12 11.57 2.01
C HIS A 58 4.42 10.22 2.14
N ILE A 59 4.98 9.37 2.99
CA ILE A 59 4.32 8.17 3.49
C ILE A 59 3.59 8.53 4.78
N ARG A 60 2.37 8.03 4.91
CA ARG A 60 1.60 8.02 6.15
C ARG A 60 1.57 6.58 6.65
N VAL A 61 2.28 6.29 7.72
CA VAL A 61 2.32 4.95 8.32
C VAL A 61 1.68 4.98 9.70
N ARG A 62 0.85 3.99 9.99
CA ARG A 62 0.08 3.87 11.23
C ARG A 62 0.29 2.50 11.83
N PHE A 63 0.57 2.48 13.12
CA PHE A 63 0.79 1.27 13.91
C PHE A 63 -0.32 1.19 14.96
N HIS A 64 -0.99 0.06 15.06
CA HIS A 64 -1.92 -0.23 16.14
C HIS A 64 -1.22 -1.09 17.20
N HIS A 65 -1.04 -0.50 18.37
CA HIS A 65 -0.40 -1.11 19.52
C HIS A 65 -1.41 -1.85 20.37
N LYS A 66 -1.06 -3.06 20.82
CA LYS A 66 -1.87 -3.81 21.78
C LYS A 66 -2.01 -3.06 23.10
N GLU A 67 -0.92 -2.40 23.51
CA GLU A 67 -0.87 -1.56 24.69
C GLU A 67 -0.12 -0.26 24.37
N SER A 68 -0.71 0.89 24.71
CA SER A 68 -0.19 2.19 24.30
C SER A 68 1.21 2.52 24.85
N HIS A 69 1.57 1.95 26.01
CA HIS A 69 2.90 2.17 26.61
C HIS A 69 4.03 1.52 25.79
N LEU A 70 3.72 0.55 24.92
CA LEU A 70 4.70 -0.11 24.05
C LEU A 70 5.11 0.75 22.85
N GLN A 71 4.45 1.88 22.62
CA GLN A 71 4.80 2.83 21.55
C GLN A 71 6.27 3.26 21.60
N ILE A 72 6.87 3.31 22.78
CA ILE A 72 8.28 3.70 22.95
C ILE A 72 9.23 2.82 22.14
N ARG A 73 8.95 1.50 22.04
CA ARG A 73 9.76 0.55 21.28
C ARG A 73 9.67 0.86 19.78
N THR A 74 8.47 1.11 19.26
CA THR A 74 8.26 1.53 17.87
C THR A 74 8.96 2.85 17.56
N ILE A 75 8.85 3.84 18.45
CA ILE A 75 9.50 5.14 18.30
C ILE A 75 11.03 4.99 18.20
N GLN A 76 11.62 4.16 19.06
CA GLN A 76 13.06 3.90 19.06
C GLN A 76 13.55 3.22 17.78
N LEU A 77 12.85 2.16 17.33
CA LEU A 77 13.19 1.44 16.08
C LEU A 77 13.06 2.35 14.85
N ILE A 78 11.97 3.12 14.77
CA ILE A 78 11.75 4.07 13.68
C ILE A 78 12.84 5.15 13.68
N HIS A 79 13.20 5.68 14.84
CA HIS A 79 14.29 6.64 14.94
C HIS A 79 15.60 6.04 14.42
N GLU A 80 16.02 4.90 14.95
CA GLU A 80 17.28 4.22 14.57
C GLU A 80 17.39 4.02 13.06
N LEU A 81 16.35 3.47 12.41
CA LEU A 81 16.38 3.14 11.00
C LEU A 81 16.14 4.34 10.06
N LEU A 82 15.46 5.41 10.53
CA LEU A 82 15.28 6.63 9.72
C LEU A 82 16.50 7.55 9.74
N MET A 83 17.33 7.54 10.79
CA MET A 83 18.45 8.48 10.92
C MET A 83 19.40 8.49 9.71
N PRO A 84 19.83 7.35 9.12
CA PRO A 84 20.67 7.35 7.93
C PRO A 84 20.05 8.09 6.73
N PHE A 85 18.73 8.03 6.57
CA PHE A 85 18.01 8.74 5.49
C PHE A 85 17.88 10.24 5.78
N ILE A 86 17.80 10.61 7.06
CA ILE A 86 17.75 12.01 7.50
C ILE A 86 19.13 12.65 7.31
N ASP A 87 20.20 11.98 7.75
CA ASP A 87 21.57 12.47 7.68
C ASP A 87 22.05 12.68 6.23
N THR A 88 21.55 11.85 5.30
CA THR A 88 21.82 11.99 3.86
C THR A 88 20.87 12.96 3.14
N GLY A 89 19.91 13.56 3.85
CA GLY A 89 18.93 14.49 3.30
C GLY A 89 17.85 13.86 2.41
N MET A 90 17.77 12.52 2.35
CA MET A 90 16.75 11.80 1.58
C MET A 90 15.36 11.93 2.22
N ILE A 91 15.31 12.06 3.55
CA ILE A 91 14.11 12.43 4.32
C ILE A 91 14.35 13.80 4.93
N TRP A 92 13.49 14.76 4.61
CA TRP A 92 13.65 16.13 5.12
C TRP A 92 12.70 16.48 6.27
N LYS A 93 11.69 15.63 6.54
CA LYS A 93 10.73 15.88 7.62
C LYS A 93 10.05 14.60 8.08
N VAL A 94 9.97 14.41 9.39
CA VAL A 94 9.19 13.35 10.05
C VAL A 94 8.28 14.01 11.07
N LEU A 95 6.99 13.66 11.07
CA LEU A 95 6.00 14.17 12.03
C LEU A 95 5.22 13.02 12.63
N THR A 96 4.87 13.13 13.91
CA THR A 96 3.76 12.39 14.50
C THR A 96 2.49 13.24 14.39
N ASP A 97 1.36 12.63 14.09
CA ASP A 97 0.10 13.34 13.89
C ASP A 97 -1.10 12.59 14.49
N THR A 98 -2.27 13.21 14.47
CA THR A 98 -3.53 12.66 14.95
C THR A 98 -4.16 11.75 13.89
N TYR A 99 -4.45 10.51 14.26
CA TYR A 99 -5.24 9.62 13.41
C TYR A 99 -6.73 9.85 13.64
N ASN A 100 -7.44 10.25 12.58
CA ASN A 100 -8.89 10.39 12.58
C ASN A 100 -9.49 9.30 11.69
N ARG A 101 -10.32 8.43 12.27
CA ARG A 101 -11.01 7.37 11.54
C ARG A 101 -12.02 7.93 10.53
N GLU A 102 -11.98 7.41 9.31
CA GLU A 102 -12.91 7.76 8.23
C GLU A 102 -14.21 6.93 8.33
N ILE A 103 -14.93 7.07 9.44
CA ILE A 103 -16.12 6.27 9.76
C ILE A 103 -17.22 6.48 8.72
N GLU A 104 -17.33 7.70 8.21
CA GLU A 104 -18.29 8.09 7.20
C GLU A 104 -18.05 7.37 5.87
N ARG A 105 -16.79 7.01 5.58
CA ARG A 105 -16.40 6.35 4.34
C ARG A 105 -16.55 4.83 4.42
N TYR A 106 -16.06 4.23 5.51
CA TYR A 106 -16.01 2.78 5.64
C TYR A 106 -17.20 2.20 6.42
N GLY A 107 -17.95 3.04 7.12
CA GLY A 107 -19.05 2.62 7.97
C GLY A 107 -18.59 2.19 9.36
N LYS A 108 -19.46 2.43 10.36
CA LYS A 108 -19.15 2.23 11.78
C LYS A 108 -18.81 0.78 12.14
N SER A 109 -19.45 -0.20 11.50
CA SER A 109 -19.22 -1.63 11.78
C SER A 109 -18.04 -2.23 11.03
N LEU A 110 -17.55 -1.56 9.97
CA LEU A 110 -16.53 -2.12 9.09
C LEU A 110 -15.18 -1.43 9.21
N ILE A 111 -15.11 -0.20 9.75
CA ILE A 111 -13.83 0.54 9.84
C ILE A 111 -12.75 -0.25 10.60
N GLU A 112 -13.07 -0.91 11.71
CA GLU A 112 -12.10 -1.70 12.47
C GLU A 112 -11.62 -2.94 11.68
N PRO A 113 -12.50 -3.79 11.12
CA PRO A 113 -12.08 -4.85 10.22
C PRO A 113 -11.31 -4.36 8.98
N THR A 114 -11.67 -3.20 8.42
CA THR A 114 -10.96 -2.61 7.30
C THR A 114 -9.53 -2.22 7.68
N GLU A 115 -9.34 -1.59 8.84
CA GLU A 115 -8.00 -1.25 9.36
C GLU A 115 -7.16 -2.50 9.66
N GLN A 116 -7.73 -3.43 10.44
CA GLN A 116 -6.99 -4.56 11.01
C GLN A 116 -6.73 -5.69 10.02
N PHE A 117 -7.58 -5.84 9.00
CA PHE A 117 -7.43 -6.91 8.01
C PHE A 117 -7.10 -6.36 6.63
N LEU A 118 -7.97 -5.51 6.07
CA LEU A 118 -7.81 -5.12 4.67
C LEU A 118 -6.56 -4.25 4.46
N PHE A 119 -6.44 -3.13 5.19
CA PHE A 119 -5.30 -2.24 5.05
C PHE A 119 -3.99 -2.87 5.52
N PHE A 120 -4.07 -3.71 6.56
CA PHE A 120 -2.91 -4.39 7.10
C PHE A 120 -2.32 -5.41 6.12
N TYR A 121 -3.12 -6.36 5.65
CA TYR A 121 -2.62 -7.38 4.72
C TYR A 121 -2.26 -6.79 3.36
N ASP A 122 -2.99 -5.78 2.87
CA ASP A 122 -2.61 -5.06 1.64
C ASP A 122 -1.25 -4.36 1.81
N SER A 123 -1.03 -3.68 2.95
CA SER A 123 0.25 -3.03 3.24
C SER A 123 1.41 -4.03 3.33
N MET A 124 1.21 -5.16 4.02
CA MET A 124 2.20 -6.23 4.11
C MET A 124 2.55 -6.80 2.74
N MET A 125 1.53 -7.13 1.93
CA MET A 125 1.70 -7.64 0.57
C MET A 125 2.51 -6.66 -0.28
N VAL A 126 2.11 -5.39 -0.31
CA VAL A 126 2.78 -4.36 -1.13
C VAL A 126 4.23 -4.19 -0.73
N VAL A 127 4.54 -4.14 0.57
CA VAL A 127 5.92 -3.94 1.03
C VAL A 127 6.79 -5.17 0.74
N ASN A 128 6.26 -6.38 0.83
CA ASN A 128 6.97 -7.60 0.43
C ASN A 128 7.24 -7.65 -1.08
N ILE A 129 6.29 -7.20 -1.91
CA ILE A 129 6.49 -7.09 -3.35
C ILE A 129 7.59 -6.06 -3.65
N LEU A 130 7.50 -4.88 -3.05
CA LEU A 130 8.47 -3.79 -3.27
C LEU A 130 9.90 -4.21 -2.91
N ASP A 131 10.08 -5.05 -1.90
CA ASP A 131 11.39 -5.55 -1.45
C ASP A 131 12.04 -6.56 -2.41
N GLN A 132 11.25 -7.11 -3.34
CA GLN A 132 11.68 -8.15 -4.27
C GLN A 132 11.76 -7.65 -5.72
N ILE A 133 11.38 -6.40 -5.99
CA ILE A 133 11.39 -5.81 -7.34
C ILE A 133 12.39 -4.66 -7.43
N GLU A 134 13.20 -4.66 -8.49
CA GLU A 134 14.16 -3.60 -8.78
C GLU A 134 14.29 -3.41 -10.30
N GLY A 135 14.67 -2.20 -10.71
CA GLY A 135 14.94 -1.87 -12.12
C GLY A 135 13.72 -1.91 -13.03
N ASP A 136 13.95 -1.88 -14.33
CA ASP A 136 12.89 -1.76 -15.34
C ASP A 136 11.98 -3.00 -15.39
N GLU A 137 12.54 -4.20 -15.20
CA GLU A 137 11.76 -5.44 -15.09
C GLU A 137 10.90 -5.46 -13.82
N GLY A 138 11.43 -4.96 -12.70
CA GLY A 138 10.66 -4.77 -11.47
C GLY A 138 9.49 -3.80 -11.64
N GLU A 139 9.67 -2.69 -12.35
CA GLU A 139 8.59 -1.76 -12.67
C GLU A 139 7.54 -2.39 -13.61
N LYS A 140 7.97 -3.24 -14.56
CA LYS A 140 7.03 -4.00 -15.39
C LYS A 140 6.19 -4.94 -14.55
N LEU A 141 6.82 -5.67 -13.64
CA LEU A 141 6.14 -6.60 -12.76
C LEU A 141 5.21 -5.89 -11.76
N ARG A 142 5.61 -4.71 -11.26
CA ARG A 142 4.84 -3.88 -10.31
C ARG A 142 3.41 -3.64 -10.78
N TRP A 143 3.22 -3.14 -12.00
CA TRP A 143 1.87 -2.85 -12.49
C TRP A 143 1.10 -4.11 -12.88
N MET A 144 1.79 -5.18 -13.27
CA MET A 144 1.17 -6.48 -13.55
C MET A 144 0.61 -7.12 -12.28
N ILE A 145 1.39 -7.14 -11.19
CA ILE A 145 0.89 -7.60 -9.88
C ILE A 145 -0.24 -6.69 -9.40
N GLY A 146 -0.15 -5.38 -9.63
CA GLY A 146 -1.23 -4.44 -9.34
C GLY A 146 -2.55 -4.81 -10.04
N LEU A 147 -2.52 -5.24 -11.30
CA LEU A 147 -3.72 -5.72 -12.01
C LEU A 147 -4.29 -6.98 -11.37
N ARG A 148 -3.43 -7.96 -11.07
CA ARG A 148 -3.84 -9.21 -10.41
C ARG A 148 -4.45 -8.92 -9.04
N ALA A 149 -3.80 -8.12 -8.21
CA ALA A 149 -4.29 -7.74 -6.89
C ALA A 149 -5.68 -7.07 -6.93
N VAL A 150 -5.93 -6.20 -7.92
CA VAL A 150 -7.26 -5.60 -8.13
C VAL A 150 -8.30 -6.67 -8.48
N ASN A 151 -7.96 -7.62 -9.36
CA ASN A 151 -8.87 -8.73 -9.69
C ASN A 151 -9.15 -9.62 -8.48
N GLU A 152 -8.12 -10.01 -7.72
CA GLU A 152 -8.27 -10.82 -6.51
C GLU A 152 -9.14 -10.11 -5.47
N MET A 153 -8.96 -8.81 -5.29
CA MET A 153 -9.80 -8.01 -4.39
C MET A 153 -11.27 -8.09 -4.82
N LEU A 154 -11.58 -7.93 -6.10
CA LEU A 154 -12.96 -8.04 -6.61
C LEU A 154 -13.52 -9.46 -6.42
N GLU A 155 -12.70 -10.51 -6.56
CA GLU A 155 -13.09 -11.89 -6.29
C GLU A 155 -13.40 -12.13 -4.81
N ILE A 156 -12.60 -11.57 -3.89
CA ILE A 156 -12.87 -11.62 -2.45
C ILE A 156 -14.22 -10.97 -2.12
N PHE A 157 -14.56 -9.88 -2.80
CA PHE A 157 -15.89 -9.24 -2.70
C PHE A 157 -16.99 -9.96 -3.50
N ARG A 158 -16.68 -11.11 -4.11
CA ARG A 158 -17.60 -12.00 -4.84
C ARG A 158 -18.22 -11.37 -6.10
N PHE A 159 -17.51 -10.44 -6.73
CA PHE A 159 -17.94 -9.91 -8.02
C PHE A 159 -17.76 -10.99 -9.09
N ASN A 160 -18.80 -11.22 -9.88
CA ASN A 160 -18.69 -12.02 -11.11
C ASN A 160 -18.09 -11.20 -12.26
N ASP A 161 -17.71 -11.84 -13.37
CA ASP A 161 -17.00 -11.17 -14.47
C ASP A 161 -17.78 -10.00 -15.10
N ILE A 162 -19.11 -10.09 -15.15
CA ILE A 162 -19.97 -9.02 -15.66
C ILE A 162 -19.94 -7.83 -14.68
N GLU A 163 -20.06 -8.09 -13.38
CA GLU A 163 -19.98 -7.06 -12.35
C GLU A 163 -18.60 -6.41 -12.30
N LYS A 164 -17.52 -7.19 -12.38
CA LYS A 164 -16.14 -6.69 -12.48
C LYS A 164 -16.00 -5.74 -13.66
N SER A 165 -16.43 -6.17 -14.86
CA SER A 165 -16.36 -5.38 -16.08
C SER A 165 -17.12 -4.05 -15.95
N ASN A 166 -18.37 -4.09 -15.49
CA ASN A 166 -19.20 -2.90 -15.31
C ASN A 166 -18.62 -1.94 -14.27
N PHE A 167 -18.12 -2.47 -13.15
CA PHE A 167 -17.55 -1.66 -12.08
C PHE A 167 -16.25 -0.96 -12.53
N ILE A 168 -15.31 -1.71 -13.13
CA ILE A 168 -14.06 -1.15 -13.64
C ILE A 168 -14.32 -0.16 -14.78
N GLN A 169 -15.30 -0.42 -15.65
CA GLN A 169 -15.68 0.53 -16.70
C GLN A 169 -16.15 1.86 -16.10
N LYS A 170 -17.02 1.82 -15.08
CA LYS A 170 -17.47 3.03 -14.38
C LYS A 170 -16.32 3.81 -13.75
N LEU A 171 -15.38 3.13 -13.09
CA LEU A 171 -14.20 3.77 -12.50
C LEU A 171 -13.28 4.39 -13.56
N ARG A 172 -13.04 3.67 -14.65
CA ARG A 172 -12.26 4.16 -15.80
C ARG A 172 -12.88 5.42 -16.39
N ASP A 173 -14.19 5.41 -16.61
CA ASP A 173 -14.88 6.53 -17.24
C ASP A 173 -14.90 7.76 -16.32
N GLY A 174 -15.17 7.58 -15.03
CA GLY A 174 -15.09 8.66 -14.03
C GLY A 174 -13.68 9.26 -13.90
N PHE A 175 -12.64 8.41 -13.85
CA PHE A 175 -11.25 8.87 -13.88
C PHE A 175 -10.94 9.63 -15.18
N GLY A 176 -11.46 9.14 -16.30
CA GLY A 176 -11.28 9.78 -17.59
C GLY A 176 -11.91 11.17 -17.68
N GLU A 177 -13.09 11.36 -17.08
CA GLU A 177 -13.75 12.66 -16.99
C GLU A 177 -12.99 13.64 -16.07
N GLU A 178 -12.53 13.19 -14.91
CA GLU A 178 -11.82 14.02 -13.92
C GLU A 178 -10.44 14.48 -14.41
N PHE A 179 -9.68 13.59 -15.05
CA PHE A 179 -8.29 13.85 -15.45
C PHE A 179 -8.11 14.13 -16.96
N GLY A 180 -9.20 14.24 -17.72
CA GLY A 180 -9.17 14.66 -19.13
C GLY A 180 -8.61 13.60 -20.09
N MET A 181 -9.04 12.35 -19.96
CA MET A 181 -8.59 11.25 -20.81
C MET A 181 -9.05 11.45 -22.27
N ASN A 182 -8.10 11.79 -23.14
CA ASN A 182 -8.34 12.03 -24.56
C ASN A 182 -8.27 10.74 -25.41
N LYS A 183 -8.60 10.86 -26.71
CA LYS A 183 -8.57 9.74 -27.65
C LYS A 183 -7.16 9.13 -27.79
N ASP A 184 -6.13 9.95 -27.72
CA ASP A 184 -4.74 9.50 -27.88
C ASP A 184 -4.31 8.60 -26.71
N LEU A 185 -4.63 9.00 -25.47
CA LEU A 185 -4.36 8.19 -24.28
C LEU A 185 -5.14 6.86 -24.31
N LYS A 186 -6.39 6.86 -24.79
CA LYS A 186 -7.16 5.62 -25.00
C LYS A 186 -6.50 4.70 -26.03
N SER A 187 -5.95 5.27 -27.10
CA SER A 187 -5.19 4.52 -28.10
C SER A 187 -3.92 3.93 -27.49
N GLN A 188 -3.11 4.74 -26.80
CA GLN A 188 -1.87 4.30 -26.17
C GLN A 188 -2.08 3.16 -25.16
N LEU A 189 -3.13 3.23 -24.34
CA LEU A 189 -3.48 2.14 -23.41
C LEU A 189 -3.93 0.88 -24.14
N SER A 190 -4.68 1.03 -25.23
CA SER A 190 -5.10 -0.11 -26.07
C SER A 190 -3.91 -0.77 -26.74
N ASP A 191 -2.93 0.01 -27.20
CA ASP A 191 -1.69 -0.48 -27.79
C ASP A 191 -0.83 -1.20 -26.73
N LYS A 192 -0.68 -0.59 -25.55
CA LYS A 192 0.02 -1.21 -24.41
C LYS A 192 -0.61 -2.54 -24.02
N TYR A 193 -1.94 -2.59 -23.91
CA TYR A 193 -2.65 -3.84 -23.61
C TYR A 193 -2.39 -4.91 -24.67
N ARG A 194 -2.45 -4.57 -25.97
CA ARG A 194 -2.17 -5.54 -27.04
C ARG A 194 -0.74 -6.06 -27.00
N ASN A 195 0.22 -5.20 -26.70
CA ASN A 195 1.63 -5.58 -26.60
C ASN A 195 1.91 -6.49 -25.40
N GLU A 196 1.28 -6.21 -24.25
CA GLU A 196 1.51 -6.93 -22.99
C GLU A 196 0.50 -8.06 -22.74
N LYS A 197 -0.44 -8.31 -23.67
CA LYS A 197 -1.57 -9.24 -23.49
C LYS A 197 -1.13 -10.61 -22.98
N LYS A 198 -0.09 -11.20 -23.57
CA LYS A 198 0.40 -12.54 -23.17
C LYS A 198 0.93 -12.54 -21.73
N SER A 199 1.66 -11.49 -21.34
CA SER A 199 2.18 -11.37 -19.97
C SER A 199 1.06 -11.14 -18.97
N ILE A 200 0.04 -10.36 -19.34
CA ILE A 200 -1.17 -10.18 -18.51
C ILE A 200 -1.93 -11.50 -18.36
N GLU A 201 -2.17 -12.24 -19.44
CA GLU A 201 -2.83 -13.55 -19.38
C GLU A 201 -2.03 -14.54 -18.50
N SER A 202 -0.69 -14.52 -18.62
CA SER A 202 0.20 -15.38 -17.84
C SER A 202 0.16 -15.07 -16.34
N ILE A 203 0.20 -13.79 -15.93
CA ILE A 203 0.18 -13.44 -14.51
C ILE A 203 -1.19 -13.63 -13.87
N MET A 204 -2.26 -13.58 -14.67
CA MET A 204 -3.64 -13.78 -14.20
C MET A 204 -4.03 -15.26 -14.07
N ASP A 205 -3.29 -16.17 -14.70
CA ASP A 205 -3.56 -17.61 -14.65
C ASP A 205 -2.98 -18.26 -13.38
N LYS A 206 -3.85 -18.48 -12.40
CA LYS A 206 -3.53 -19.11 -11.11
C LYS A 206 -2.92 -20.51 -11.25
N ASN A 207 -3.15 -21.22 -12.35
CA ASN A 207 -2.56 -22.55 -12.55
C ASN A 207 -1.04 -22.51 -12.75
N ASN A 208 -0.49 -21.35 -13.11
CA ASN A 208 0.94 -21.16 -13.33
C ASN A 208 1.67 -20.67 -12.07
N ASP A 209 0.98 -20.40 -10.96
CA ASP A 209 1.57 -19.76 -9.78
C ASP A 209 2.77 -20.53 -9.23
N THR A 210 2.68 -21.85 -9.16
CA THR A 210 3.75 -22.71 -8.62
C THR A 210 4.93 -22.90 -9.56
N ASN A 211 4.75 -22.66 -10.86
CA ASN A 211 5.78 -22.85 -11.90
C ASN A 211 6.28 -21.52 -12.48
N SER A 212 5.74 -20.39 -12.01
CA SER A 212 6.11 -19.06 -12.45
C SER A 212 7.42 -18.63 -11.79
N GLU A 213 8.28 -17.96 -12.56
CA GLU A 213 9.48 -17.28 -12.02
C GLU A 213 9.10 -16.19 -10.97
N TYR A 214 7.82 -15.80 -10.95
CA TYR A 214 7.25 -14.83 -10.00
C TYR A 214 6.56 -15.47 -8.80
N ALA A 215 6.62 -16.80 -8.61
CA ALA A 215 5.92 -17.51 -7.52
C ALA A 215 6.05 -16.88 -6.11
N PRO A 216 7.19 -16.26 -5.71
CA PRO A 216 7.29 -15.58 -4.41
C PRO A 216 6.42 -14.31 -4.26
N LEU A 217 5.87 -13.81 -5.39
CA LEU A 217 5.20 -12.52 -5.54
C LEU A 217 3.71 -12.61 -5.88
N ILE A 218 3.20 -13.81 -6.20
CA ILE A 218 1.84 -14.03 -6.75
C ILE A 218 1.03 -15.06 -5.96
#